data_AF-A0A3P3VV94-F1
#
_entry.id   AF-A0A3P3VV94-F1
#
_cell.length_a   1.000
_cell.length_b   1.000
_cell.length_c   1.000
_cell.angle_alpha   90.00
_cell.angle_beta   90.00
_cell.angle_gamma   90.00
#
_symmetry.space_group_name_H-M   'P 1'
#
loop_
_entity.id
_entity.type
_entity.pdbx_description
1 polymer ?
#
loop_
_entity_poly.entity_id
_entity_poly.type
_entity_poly.pdbx_seq_one_letter_code
_entity_poly.pdbx_strand_id
1 'polypeptide(L)'
;DPVLHRPVEFTQFRSRKLVSALARHRLHGSMGQVGAAGDNAAMESFFALLQKNVLNRQSWASREELRLAIIHWIEATYHRRRRQRRLGKLTPIEFETIMKEAVALAA
;
A
#
# COMPACT_ATOMS: atom_id res chain seq x y z
N ASP A 1 8.14 30.13 -9.99
CA ASP A 1 9.05 29.03 -9.60
C ASP A 1 8.31 27.74 -9.32
N PRO A 2 8.60 26.66 -10.05
CA PRO A 2 8.04 25.35 -9.71
C PRO A 2 8.77 24.82 -8.48
N VAL A 3 8.07 24.76 -7.35
CA VAL A 3 8.58 24.13 -6.13
C VAL A 3 8.56 22.62 -6.33
N LEU A 4 9.73 21.98 -6.30
CA LEU A 4 9.85 20.53 -6.20
C LEU A 4 9.38 20.11 -4.80
N HIS A 5 8.13 19.65 -4.71
CA HIS A 5 7.60 19.03 -3.50
C HIS A 5 8.36 17.74 -3.19
N ARG A 6 8.62 17.47 -1.91
CA ARG A 6 9.22 16.20 -1.49
C ARG A 6 8.32 15.03 -1.93
N PRO A 7 8.88 13.88 -2.34
CA PRO A 7 8.09 12.73 -2.81
C PRO A 7 7.11 12.15 -1.78
N VAL A 8 7.22 12.55 -0.51
CA VAL A 8 6.28 12.20 0.57
C VAL A 8 5.93 13.46 1.37
N GLU A 9 4.67 13.90 1.33
CA GLU A 9 4.18 15.03 2.12
C GLU A 9 3.73 14.57 3.52
N PHE A 10 4.67 14.42 4.45
CA PHE A 10 4.39 14.07 5.86
C PHE A 10 3.45 15.04 6.59
N THR A 11 3.28 16.26 6.07
CA THR A 11 2.34 17.26 6.59
C THR A 11 0.89 16.81 6.49
N GLN A 12 0.54 16.03 5.44
CA GLN A 12 -0.81 15.49 5.27
C GLN A 12 -1.15 14.48 6.37
N PHE A 13 -0.18 13.64 6.73
CA PHE A 13 -0.31 12.64 7.80
C PHE A 13 -0.33 13.23 9.23
N ARG A 14 -0.02 14.52 9.37
CA ARG A 14 -0.14 15.26 10.64
C ARG A 14 -1.23 16.33 10.60
N SER A 15 -2.02 16.38 9.53
CA SER A 15 -3.06 17.40 9.37
C SER A 15 -4.15 17.24 10.43
N ARG A 16 -4.71 18.37 10.89
CA ARG A 16 -5.83 18.39 11.85
C ARG A 16 -7.02 17.55 11.36
N LYS A 17 -7.26 17.56 10.05
CA LYS A 17 -8.32 16.76 9.42
C LYS A 17 -8.10 15.27 9.63
N LEU A 18 -6.89 14.77 9.39
CA LEU A 18 -6.56 13.35 9.61
C LEU A 18 -6.61 12.98 11.09
N VAL A 19 -6.00 13.77 11.97
CA VAL A 19 -6.02 13.52 13.42
C VAL A 19 -7.46 13.47 13.95
N SER A 20 -8.32 14.38 13.50
CA SER A 20 -9.74 14.39 13.88
C SER A 20 -10.48 13.15 13.39
N ALA A 21 -10.16 12.66 12.19
CA ALA A 21 -10.74 11.43 11.66
C ALA A 21 -10.29 10.20 12.46
N LEU A 22 -8.99 10.09 12.80
CA LEU A 22 -8.47 9.01 13.62
C LEU A 22 -9.14 8.98 15.00
N ALA A 23 -9.26 10.14 15.66
CA ALA A 23 -9.96 10.25 16.93
C ALA A 23 -11.44 9.82 16.84
N ARG A 24 -12.15 10.24 15.78
CA ARG A 24 -13.56 9.86 15.55
C ARG A 24 -13.73 8.35 15.44
N HIS A 25 -12.78 7.66 14.81
CA HIS A 25 -12.80 6.21 14.62
C HIS A 25 -12.07 5.42 15.73
N ARG A 26 -11.63 6.10 16.81
CA ARG A 26 -10.86 5.50 17.91
C ARG A 26 -9.59 4.77 17.45
N LEU A 27 -8.98 5.30 16.39
CA LEU A 27 -7.72 4.79 15.83
C LEU A 27 -6.55 5.59 16.37
N HIS A 28 -5.45 4.90 16.67
CA HIS A 28 -4.17 5.54 16.99
C HIS A 28 -3.35 5.68 15.72
N GLY A 29 -2.92 6.90 15.41
CA GLY A 29 -2.00 7.15 14.30
C GLY A 29 -0.58 6.72 14.71
N SER A 30 -0.01 5.75 14.00
CA SER A 30 1.42 5.45 14.09
C SER A 30 2.16 6.23 13.01
N MET A 31 3.17 6.99 13.43
CA MET A 31 4.12 7.63 12.51
C MET A 31 5.45 6.90 12.67
N GLY A 32 6.00 6.42 11.56
CA GLY A 32 7.33 5.80 11.56
C GLY A 32 8.40 6.72 12.14
N GLN A 33 9.48 6.16 12.67
CA GLN A 33 10.56 6.97 13.22
C GLN A 33 11.17 7.88 12.14
N VAL A 34 11.50 9.12 12.52
CA VAL A 34 12.16 10.05 11.61
C VAL A 34 13.51 9.46 11.18
N GLY A 35 13.71 9.26 9.88
CA GLY A 35 14.93 8.65 9.33
C GLY A 35 14.92 7.12 9.27
N ALA A 36 13.87 6.45 9.73
CA ALA A 36 13.71 4.99 9.59
C ALA A 36 13.02 4.64 8.28
N ALA A 37 13.80 4.36 7.23
CA ALA A 37 13.26 3.94 5.92
C ALA A 37 12.54 2.58 5.97
N GLY A 38 12.85 1.73 6.97
CA GLY A 38 12.27 0.41 7.12
C GLY A 38 10.74 0.41 7.29
N ASP A 39 10.20 1.45 7.91
CA ASP A 39 8.76 1.58 8.17
C ASP A 39 7.95 1.78 6.88
N ASN A 40 8.55 2.42 5.87
CA ASN A 40 7.91 2.69 4.58
C ASN A 40 8.33 1.70 3.47
N ALA A 41 9.38 0.90 3.69
CA ALA A 41 9.96 0.02 2.67
C ALA A 41 8.95 -0.94 2.01
N ALA A 42 7.93 -1.39 2.75
CA ALA A 42 6.87 -2.23 2.20
C ALA A 42 6.03 -1.48 1.15
N MET A 43 5.65 -0.24 1.45
CA MET A 43 4.88 0.60 0.53
C MET A 43 5.72 1.05 -0.67
N GLU A 44 6.99 1.40 -0.46
CA GLU A 44 7.91 1.74 -1.55
C GLU A 44 8.08 0.56 -2.52
N SER A 45 8.25 -0.66 -1.99
CA SER A 45 8.30 -1.87 -2.81
C SER A 45 7.02 -2.10 -3.60
N PHE A 46 5.86 -1.87 -2.99
CA PHE A 46 4.56 -1.96 -3.67
C PHE A 46 4.47 -0.97 -4.84
N PHE A 47 4.78 0.32 -4.62
CA PHE A 47 4.70 1.33 -5.67
C PHE A 47 5.72 1.11 -6.79
N ALA A 48 6.92 0.64 -6.48
CA ALA A 48 7.91 0.26 -7.49
C ALA A 48 7.38 -0.87 -8.40
N LEU A 49 6.68 -1.85 -7.82
CA LEU A 49 6.04 -2.93 -8.58
C LEU A 49 4.88 -2.41 -9.43
N LEU A 50 4.01 -1.58 -8.87
CA LEU A 50 2.88 -0.99 -9.60
C LEU A 50 3.38 -0.17 -10.80
N GLN A 51 4.41 0.64 -10.59
CA GLN A 51 5.01 1.45 -11.64
C GLN A 51 5.58 0.57 -12.75
N LYS A 52 6.37 -0.45 -12.40
CA LYS A 52 6.97 -1.37 -13.39
C LYS A 52 5.94 -2.18 -14.17
N ASN A 53 4.89 -2.67 -13.52
CA ASN A 53 3.98 -3.66 -14.10
C ASN A 53 2.73 -3.06 -14.75
N VAL A 54 2.37 -1.83 -14.39
CA VAL A 54 1.17 -1.15 -14.88
C VAL A 54 1.53 0.19 -15.51
N LEU A 55 2.08 1.13 -14.73
CA LEU A 55 2.22 2.52 -15.18
C LEU A 55 3.15 2.66 -16.38
N ASN A 56 4.29 1.97 -16.36
CA ASN A 56 5.32 2.04 -17.40
C ASN A 56 5.09 1.03 -18.54
N ARG A 57 4.00 0.26 -18.51
CA ARG A 57 3.78 -0.83 -19.47
C ARG A 57 3.35 -0.32 -20.85
N GLN A 58 2.56 0.75 -20.87
CA GLN A 58 2.03 1.37 -22.07
C GLN A 58 1.49 2.77 -21.77
N SER A 59 1.22 3.55 -22.82
CA SER A 59 0.39 4.75 -22.71
C SER A 59 -1.08 4.37 -22.54
N TRP A 60 -1.81 5.13 -21.73
CA TRP A 60 -3.22 4.90 -21.44
C TRP A 60 -4.07 5.99 -22.10
N ALA A 61 -5.17 5.61 -22.74
CA ALA A 61 -6.02 6.56 -23.45
C ALA A 61 -6.87 7.41 -22.49
N SER A 62 -7.16 6.88 -21.30
CA SER A 62 -7.93 7.60 -20.28
C SER A 62 -7.50 7.24 -18.85
N ARG A 63 -7.87 8.10 -17.89
CA ARG A 63 -7.69 7.81 -16.46
C ARG A 63 -8.50 6.59 -16.01
N GLU A 64 -9.67 6.35 -16.61
CA GLU A 64 -10.52 5.22 -16.25
C GLU A 64 -9.92 3.89 -16.70
N GLU A 65 -9.36 3.85 -17.90
CA GLU A 65 -8.63 2.68 -18.40
C GLU A 65 -7.44 2.34 -17.48
N LEU A 66 -6.65 3.34 -17.11
CA LEU A 66 -5.54 3.16 -16.16
C LEU A 66 -6.05 2.67 -14.80
N ARG A 67 -7.17 3.24 -14.29
CA ARG A 67 -7.77 2.82 -13.02
C ARG A 67 -8.15 1.34 -13.05
N LEU A 68 -8.82 0.88 -14.11
CA LEU A 68 -9.21 -0.52 -14.28
C LEU A 68 -7.98 -1.43 -14.34
N ALA A 69 -6.93 -1.02 -15.05
CA ALA A 69 -5.68 -1.78 -15.13
C ALA A 69 -4.98 -1.89 -13.76
N ILE A 70 -4.94 -0.81 -12.98
CA ILE A 70 -4.41 -0.81 -11.60
C ILE A 70 -5.21 -1.79 -10.74
N ILE A 71 -6.55 -1.68 -10.73
CA ILE A 71 -7.42 -2.57 -9.94
C ILE A 71 -7.21 -4.02 -10.34
N HIS A 72 -7.25 -4.32 -11.64
CA HIS A 72 -7.05 -5.69 -12.13
C HIS A 72 -5.67 -6.24 -11.74
N TRP A 73 -4.61 -5.44 -11.85
CA TRP A 73 -3.28 -5.89 -11.46
C TRP A 73 -3.18 -6.16 -9.96
N ILE A 74 -3.73 -5.27 -9.11
CA ILE A 74 -3.77 -5.46 -7.66
C ILE A 74 -4.51 -6.76 -7.31
N GLU A 75 -5.74 -6.91 -7.81
CA GLU A 75 -6.63 -8.00 -7.45
C GLU A 75 -6.23 -9.34 -8.06
N ALA A 76 -5.98 -9.39 -9.36
CA ALA A 76 -5.76 -10.63 -10.07
C ALA A 76 -4.29 -11.09 -10.00
N THR A 77 -3.34 -10.16 -9.83
CA THR A 77 -1.91 -10.47 -9.87
C THR A 77 -1.23 -10.31 -8.52
N TYR A 78 -1.25 -9.10 -7.94
CA TYR A 78 -0.51 -8.81 -6.71
C TYR A 78 -1.03 -9.60 -5.51
N HIS A 79 -2.35 -9.60 -5.28
CA HIS A 79 -2.99 -10.28 -4.15
C HIS A 79 -3.12 -11.80 -4.33
N ARG A 80 -3.42 -12.28 -5.55
CA ARG A 80 -3.79 -13.68 -5.82
C ARG A 80 -2.70 -14.57 -6.41
N ARG A 81 -1.69 -14.00 -7.08
CA ARG A 81 -0.69 -14.79 -7.83
C ARG A 81 0.75 -14.51 -7.42
N ARG A 82 1.05 -13.31 -6.92
CA ARG A 82 2.40 -12.93 -6.55
C ARG A 82 2.78 -13.46 -5.17
N ARG A 83 3.57 -14.54 -5.15
CA ARG A 83 4.19 -15.08 -3.94
C ARG A 83 5.31 -14.18 -3.43
N GLN A 84 5.35 -13.94 -2.11
CA GLN A 84 6.30 -13.02 -1.49
C GLN A 84 7.21 -13.77 -0.51
N ARG A 85 8.54 -13.62 -0.63
CA ARG A 85 9.49 -14.29 0.29
C ARG A 85 9.27 -13.89 1.75
N ARG A 86 8.93 -12.62 2.00
CA ARG A 86 8.61 -12.11 3.34
C ARG A 86 7.37 -12.77 3.97
N LEU A 87 6.47 -13.30 3.14
CA LEU A 87 5.27 -14.02 3.58
C LEU A 87 5.45 -15.54 3.53
N GLY A 88 6.69 -16.05 3.60
CA GLY A 88 6.94 -17.50 3.51
C GLY A 88 6.68 -18.10 2.12
N LYS A 89 6.80 -17.29 1.05
CA LYS A 89 6.42 -17.64 -0.34
C LYS A 89 4.91 -17.87 -0.53
N LEU A 90 4.08 -17.32 0.36
CA LEU A 90 2.63 -17.21 0.16
C LEU A 90 2.28 -15.93 -0.63
N THR A 91 1.12 -15.94 -1.26
CA THR A 91 0.46 -14.73 -1.75
C THR A 91 -0.14 -13.94 -0.58
N PRO A 92 -0.40 -12.63 -0.73
CA PRO A 92 -1.07 -11.84 0.31
C PRO A 92 -2.38 -12.46 0.80
N ILE A 93 -3.23 -12.97 -0.11
CA ILE A 93 -4.49 -13.60 0.27
C ILE A 93 -4.26 -14.91 1.03
N GLU A 94 -3.40 -15.79 0.55
CA GLU A 94 -3.09 -17.04 1.26
C GLU A 94 -2.55 -16.75 2.67
N PHE A 95 -1.67 -15.77 2.82
CA PHE A 95 -1.14 -15.35 4.12
C PHE A 95 -2.23 -14.83 5.06
N GLU A 96 -3.10 -13.93 4.57
CA GLU A 96 -4.20 -13.42 5.37
C GLU A 96 -5.21 -14.49 5.77
N THR A 97 -5.53 -15.44 4.88
CA THR A 97 -6.46 -16.54 5.20
C THR A 97 -5.93 -17.40 6.34
N ILE A 98 -4.66 -17.81 6.27
CA ILE A 98 -4.01 -18.60 7.33
C ILE A 98 -3.96 -17.81 8.65
N MET A 99 -3.59 -16.52 8.60
CA MET A 99 -3.53 -15.68 9.79
C MET A 99 -4.91 -15.45 10.43
N LYS A 100 -5.97 -15.28 9.63
CA LYS A 100 -7.34 -15.12 10.14
C LYS A 100 -7.82 -16.39 10.84
N GLU A 101 -7.54 -17.56 10.28
CA GLU A 101 -7.85 -18.85 10.90
C GLU A 101 -7.10 -19.03 12.24
N ALA A 102 -5.80 -18.69 12.27
CA ALA A 102 -5.00 -18.75 13.48
C ALA A 102 -5.51 -17.82 14.60
N VAL A 103 -5.91 -16.59 14.24
CA VAL A 103 -6.49 -15.63 15.19
C VAL A 103 -7.85 -16.10 15.69
N ALA A 104 -8.70 -16.64 14.82
CA ALA A 104 -10.00 -17.17 15.21
C ALA A 104 -9.89 -18.38 16.15
N LEU A 105 -8.86 -19.23 15.97
CA LEU A 105 -8.60 -20.38 16.85
C LEU A 105 -8.05 -19.96 18.23
N ALA A 106 -7.43 -18.79 18.32
CA ALA A 106 -6.83 -18.27 19.54
C ALA A 106 -7.79 -17.39 20.39
N ALA A 107 -9.01 -17.13 19.89
CA ALA A 107 -10.05 -16.33 20.53
C ALA A 107 -11.12 -17.21 21.17
#